data_AF-A0A0G4GYT3-F1
#
_entry.id   AF-A0A0G4GYT3-F1
#
_cell.length_a   1.000
_cell.length_b   1.000
_cell.length_c   1.000
_cell.angle_alpha   90.00
_cell.angle_beta   90.00
_cell.angle_gamma   90.00
#
_symmetry.space_group_name_H-M   'P 1'
#
loop_
_entity.id
_entity.type
_entity.pdbx_description
1 polymer ?
#
loop_
_entity_poly.entity_id
_entity_poly.type
_entity_poly.pdbx_seq_one_letter_code
_entity_poly.pdbx_strand_id
1 'polypeptide(L)'
;MNALDATSPATLSVDKRAITKVSLVILPLDITGKKLCLYFHKEGPHQGKYLGVWGSATKGETVLQAAHRILKDEASLESDAIVVVGMNSFIQPVDDEGSVEEWLEYSVVARGVRGTPKSTSALEPSWVDVEAIPYDKMWADDFHWFPPALQGTPFVAVWQFVNSQDNKMEQYDIRHVAQEELQRRTAAAEQLFL
;
A
#
# COMPACT_ATOMS: atom_id res chain seq x y z
N MET A 1 -6.81 -42.04 -15.49
CA MET A 1 -6.04 -40.80 -15.24
C MET A 1 -7.07 -39.71 -15.01
N ASN A 2 -7.39 -39.44 -13.75
CA ASN A 2 -8.44 -38.49 -13.39
C ASN A 2 -7.89 -37.07 -13.43
N ALA A 3 -8.62 -36.22 -14.14
CA ALA A 3 -8.54 -34.78 -14.02
C ALA A 3 -9.38 -34.33 -12.81
N LEU A 4 -9.00 -33.17 -12.27
CA LEU A 4 -9.69 -32.31 -11.31
C LEU A 4 -9.65 -32.76 -9.83
N ASP A 5 -8.84 -32.04 -9.05
CA ASP A 5 -9.34 -31.37 -7.85
C ASP A 5 -8.45 -30.15 -7.53
N ALA A 6 -8.81 -29.02 -8.13
CA ALA A 6 -8.39 -27.69 -7.69
C ALA A 6 -9.35 -27.26 -6.58
N THR A 7 -9.10 -27.74 -5.35
CA THR A 7 -9.94 -27.41 -4.19
C THR A 7 -9.31 -26.33 -3.33
N SER A 8 -10.04 -25.21 -3.25
CA SER A 8 -10.04 -24.16 -2.23
C SER A 8 -9.13 -22.94 -2.51
N PRO A 9 -9.68 -21.71 -2.62
CA PRO A 9 -8.88 -20.52 -2.38
C PRO A 9 -8.49 -20.57 -0.91
N ALA A 10 -7.20 -20.78 -0.63
CA ALA A 10 -6.66 -20.55 0.70
C ALA A 10 -7.02 -19.10 1.05
N THR A 11 -8.04 -18.94 1.90
CA THR A 11 -8.32 -17.65 2.50
C THR A 11 -7.14 -17.42 3.44
N LEU A 12 -6.08 -16.79 2.92
CA LEU A 12 -4.95 -16.35 3.72
C LEU A 12 -5.52 -15.40 4.78
N SER A 13 -5.79 -15.93 5.95
CA SER A 13 -6.28 -15.16 7.07
C SER A 13 -5.07 -14.61 7.79
N VAL A 14 -4.88 -13.30 7.74
CA VAL A 14 -3.98 -12.63 8.69
C VAL A 14 -4.43 -12.98 10.09
N ASP A 15 -3.52 -13.51 10.91
CA ASP A 15 -3.83 -13.72 12.31
C ASP A 15 -3.97 -12.35 12.97
N LYS A 16 -5.22 -11.99 13.28
CA LYS A 16 -5.59 -10.72 13.91
C LYS A 16 -4.90 -10.49 15.26
N ARG A 17 -4.27 -11.51 15.84
CA ARG A 17 -3.55 -11.43 17.14
C ARG A 17 -2.09 -10.96 17.00
N ALA A 18 -1.60 -10.73 15.78
CA ALA A 18 -0.19 -10.42 15.51
C ALA A 18 0.03 -9.21 14.58
N ILE A 19 -0.93 -8.28 14.45
CA ILE A 19 -0.68 -7.03 13.71
C ILE A 19 0.32 -6.18 14.50
N THR A 20 1.59 -6.31 14.16
CA THR A 20 2.70 -5.58 14.80
C THR A 20 2.95 -4.22 14.14
N LYS A 21 2.47 -4.04 12.91
CA LYS A 21 2.74 -2.86 12.08
C LYS A 21 1.57 -2.54 11.16
N VAL A 22 1.26 -1.24 11.05
CA VAL A 22 0.30 -0.68 10.09
C VAL A 22 1.01 0.38 9.27
N SER A 23 1.23 0.11 7.98
CA SER A 23 1.79 1.07 7.02
C SER A 23 0.72 1.64 6.09
N LEU A 24 1.10 2.69 5.37
CA LEU A 24 0.28 3.33 4.36
C LEU A 24 1.14 3.65 3.14
N VAL A 25 0.57 3.44 1.95
CA VAL A 25 1.06 4.04 0.70
C VAL A 25 0.00 5.01 0.20
N ILE A 26 0.37 6.28 0.10
CA ILE A 26 -0.50 7.36 -0.36
C ILE A 26 -0.13 7.70 -1.80
N LEU A 27 -1.14 7.76 -2.67
CA LEU A 27 -1.05 8.15 -4.06
C LEU A 27 -1.46 9.63 -4.23
N PRO A 28 -0.51 10.59 -4.18
CA PRO A 28 -0.78 12.00 -4.35
C PRO A 28 -1.01 12.36 -5.82
N LEU A 29 -2.25 12.69 -6.16
CA LEU A 29 -2.65 13.16 -7.47
C LEU A 29 -2.69 14.69 -7.52
N ASP A 30 -2.21 15.26 -8.61
CA ASP A 30 -2.28 16.69 -8.90
C ASP A 30 -3.74 17.18 -9.01
N ILE A 31 -3.91 18.50 -9.14
CA ILE A 31 -5.24 19.12 -9.26
C ILE A 31 -6.05 18.63 -10.47
N THR A 32 -5.36 18.13 -11.51
CA THR A 32 -6.01 17.59 -12.71
C THR A 32 -6.34 16.10 -12.59
N GLY A 33 -5.74 15.40 -11.63
CA GLY A 33 -5.83 13.94 -11.49
C GLY A 33 -5.06 13.15 -12.55
N LYS A 34 -4.25 13.83 -13.37
CA LYS A 34 -3.49 13.21 -14.48
C LYS A 34 -2.06 12.88 -14.12
N LYS A 35 -1.53 13.52 -13.06
CA LYS A 35 -0.17 13.27 -12.59
C LYS A 35 -0.18 12.74 -11.18
N LEU A 36 0.64 11.72 -10.96
CA LEU A 36 0.92 11.10 -9.68
C LEU A 36 2.33 11.49 -9.25
N CYS A 37 2.51 11.93 -8.00
CA CYS A 37 3.85 12.15 -7.45
C CYS A 37 4.38 10.83 -6.86
N LEU A 38 5.40 10.26 -7.52
CA LEU A 38 6.13 9.09 -7.05
C LEU A 38 7.47 9.48 -6.46
N TYR A 39 7.92 8.72 -5.47
CA TYR A 39 9.16 8.94 -4.74
C TYR A 39 10.11 7.80 -5.06
N PHE A 40 11.26 8.11 -5.66
CA PHE A 40 12.35 7.16 -5.78
C PHE A 40 13.10 7.07 -4.45
N HIS A 41 13.15 5.89 -3.86
CA HIS A 41 13.86 5.63 -2.61
C HIS A 41 15.35 5.39 -2.90
N LYS A 42 16.19 6.35 -2.54
CA LYS A 42 17.66 6.26 -2.63
C LYS A 42 18.25 5.37 -1.54
N GLU A 43 17.58 5.35 -0.38
CA GLU A 43 17.95 4.61 0.84
C GLU A 43 16.70 4.01 1.50
N GLY A 44 16.90 3.17 2.53
CA GLY A 44 15.82 2.61 3.34
C GLY A 44 15.20 1.33 2.77
N PRO A 45 14.06 0.88 3.31
CA PRO A 45 13.49 -0.45 3.03
C PRO A 45 13.02 -0.63 1.59
N HIS A 46 12.80 0.45 0.85
CA HIS A 46 12.37 0.42 -0.55
C HIS A 46 13.47 0.88 -1.51
N GLN A 47 14.73 0.84 -1.09
CA GLN A 47 15.87 1.31 -1.89
C GLN A 47 15.83 0.80 -3.34
N GLY A 48 15.99 1.71 -4.30
CA GLY A 48 15.99 1.41 -5.73
C GLY A 48 14.61 1.30 -6.37
N LYS A 49 13.52 1.51 -5.61
CA LYS A 49 12.14 1.44 -6.10
C LYS A 49 11.46 2.82 -6.10
N TYR A 50 10.49 2.98 -6.99
CA TYR A 50 9.49 4.04 -6.90
C TYR A 50 8.31 3.58 -6.04
N LEU A 51 7.77 4.49 -5.23
CA LEU A 51 6.57 4.26 -4.43
C LEU A 51 5.74 5.54 -4.34
N GLY A 52 4.48 5.43 -3.90
CA GLY A 52 3.75 6.57 -3.36
C GLY A 52 4.41 7.11 -2.07
N VAL A 53 3.77 8.06 -1.39
CA VAL A 53 4.26 8.52 -0.08
C VAL A 53 4.02 7.39 0.93
N TRP A 54 5.09 6.88 1.52
CA TRP A 54 5.02 5.75 2.45
C TRP A 54 5.29 6.19 3.89
N GLY A 55 4.60 5.56 4.84
CA GLY A 55 4.84 5.76 6.26
C GLY A 55 4.07 4.78 7.12
N SER A 56 4.29 4.83 8.43
CA SER A 56 3.59 3.99 9.41
C SER A 56 2.61 4.82 10.25
N ALA A 57 1.48 4.21 10.59
CA ALA A 57 0.57 4.76 11.58
C ALA A 57 1.20 4.69 12.98
N THR A 58 0.94 5.71 13.80
CA THR A 58 1.33 5.72 15.21
C THR A 58 0.19 5.18 16.06
N LYS A 59 0.52 4.57 17.21
CA LYS A 59 -0.49 4.12 18.18
C LYS A 59 -1.43 5.27 18.54
N GLY A 60 -2.73 5.01 18.51
CA GLY A 60 -3.78 5.99 18.80
C GLY A 60 -4.20 6.87 17.61
N GLU A 61 -3.61 6.70 16.42
CA GLU A 61 -4.05 7.35 15.18
C GLU A 61 -5.00 6.47 14.38
N THR A 62 -6.05 7.06 13.80
CA THR A 62 -6.79 6.41 12.72
C THR A 62 -5.94 6.37 11.45
N VAL A 63 -6.26 5.49 10.51
CA VAL A 63 -5.60 5.40 9.20
C VAL A 63 -5.68 6.74 8.47
N LEU A 64 -6.82 7.43 8.56
CA LEU A 64 -6.99 8.74 7.93
C LEU A 64 -6.13 9.82 8.60
N GLN A 65 -6.02 9.82 9.94
CA GLN A 65 -5.12 10.72 10.66
C GLN A 65 -3.65 10.49 10.27
N ALA A 66 -3.23 9.22 10.22
CA ALA A 66 -1.90 8.84 9.77
C ALA A 66 -1.65 9.30 8.33
N ALA A 67 -2.62 9.13 7.42
CA ALA A 67 -2.49 9.57 6.04
C ALA A 67 -2.26 11.09 5.91
N HIS A 68 -3.03 11.91 6.64
CA HIS A 68 -2.82 13.36 6.65
C HIS A 68 -1.44 13.75 7.18
N ARG A 69 -1.00 13.12 8.29
CA ARG A 69 0.32 13.38 8.88
C ARG A 69 1.44 12.97 7.94
N ILE A 70 1.42 11.74 7.43
CA ILE A 70 2.45 11.20 6.53
C ILE A 70 2.55 12.05 5.25
N LEU A 71 1.43 12.41 4.64
CA LEU A 71 1.42 13.26 3.44
C LEU A 71 2.08 14.63 3.70
N LYS A 72 1.86 15.19 4.89
CA LYS A 72 2.45 16.47 5.29
C LYS A 72 3.92 16.35 5.62
N ASP A 73 4.28 15.43 6.50
CA ASP A 73 5.61 15.31 7.09
C ASP A 73 6.63 14.76 6.09
N GLU A 74 6.27 13.69 5.37
CA GLU A 74 7.18 13.00 4.44
C GLU A 74 7.23 13.66 3.06
N ALA A 75 6.14 14.29 2.64
CA ALA A 75 5.98 14.79 1.28
C ALA A 75 5.84 16.30 1.14
N SER A 76 5.67 17.06 2.25
CA SER A 76 5.33 18.49 2.20
C SER A 76 4.08 18.77 1.33
N LEU A 77 3.13 17.83 1.36
CA LEU A 77 1.88 17.88 0.62
C LEU A 77 0.67 17.88 1.56
N GLU A 78 -0.41 18.50 1.12
CA GLU A 78 -1.70 18.49 1.84
C GLU A 78 -2.85 18.28 0.85
N SER A 79 -3.91 17.61 1.28
CA SER A 79 -5.15 17.44 0.50
C SER A 79 -6.34 17.32 1.43
N ASP A 80 -7.48 17.86 1.01
CA ASP A 80 -8.77 17.71 1.69
C ASP A 80 -9.56 16.50 1.17
N ALA A 81 -9.07 15.86 0.10
CA ALA A 81 -9.71 14.75 -0.60
C ALA A 81 -8.85 13.49 -0.49
N ILE A 82 -8.70 12.99 0.74
CA ILE A 82 -7.97 11.77 1.07
C ILE A 82 -8.97 10.63 1.31
N VAL A 83 -8.79 9.51 0.61
CA VAL A 83 -9.67 8.34 0.69
C VAL A 83 -8.85 7.06 0.80
N VAL A 84 -9.18 6.21 1.77
CA VAL A 84 -8.67 4.84 1.86
C VAL A 84 -9.37 4.00 0.80
N VAL A 85 -8.58 3.39 -0.10
CA VAL A 85 -9.08 2.59 -1.23
C VAL A 85 -8.61 1.13 -1.19
N GLY A 86 -7.64 0.80 -0.36
CA GLY A 86 -7.15 -0.58 -0.23
C GLY A 86 -6.81 -0.94 1.20
N MET A 87 -7.08 -2.20 1.56
CA MET A 87 -6.53 -2.85 2.74
C MET A 87 -5.75 -4.08 2.31
N ASN A 88 -4.43 -4.02 2.48
CA ASN A 88 -3.49 -5.05 2.08
C ASN A 88 -3.01 -5.82 3.29
N SER A 89 -2.87 -7.12 3.13
CA SER A 89 -2.27 -8.04 4.08
C SER A 89 -1.01 -8.60 3.45
N PHE A 90 0.14 -8.25 4.00
CA PHE A 90 1.42 -8.74 3.51
C PHE A 90 1.92 -9.88 4.38
N ILE A 91 2.48 -10.89 3.73
CA ILE A 91 3.05 -12.09 4.33
C ILE A 91 4.42 -12.28 3.69
N GLN A 92 5.46 -12.28 4.50
CA GLN A 92 6.82 -12.39 4.00
C GLN A 92 7.69 -13.29 4.88
N PRO A 93 8.33 -14.33 4.33
CA PRO A 93 9.36 -15.08 5.05
C PRO A 93 10.51 -14.16 5.48
N VAL A 94 11.00 -14.33 6.70
CA VAL A 94 12.16 -13.58 7.24
C VAL A 94 13.42 -14.42 7.38
N ASP A 95 13.28 -15.75 7.40
CA ASP A 95 14.38 -16.71 7.45
C ASP A 95 13.99 -18.03 6.75
N ASP A 96 15.00 -18.89 6.55
CA ASP A 96 14.83 -20.23 5.99
C ASP A 96 14.23 -21.23 7.00
N GLU A 97 14.05 -20.82 8.26
CA GLU A 97 13.51 -21.66 9.35
C GLU A 97 11.97 -21.59 9.43
N GLY A 98 11.35 -20.76 8.58
CA GLY A 98 9.91 -20.65 8.42
C GLY A 98 9.28 -19.54 9.25
N SER A 99 10.07 -18.62 9.80
CA SER A 99 9.54 -17.41 10.43
C SER A 99 8.95 -16.48 9.35
N VAL A 100 7.82 -15.86 9.67
CA VAL A 100 7.07 -14.98 8.76
C VAL A 100 6.77 -13.65 9.45
N GLU A 101 6.95 -12.56 8.73
CA GLU A 101 6.44 -11.24 9.10
C GLU A 101 5.10 -11.00 8.40
N GLU A 102 4.10 -10.59 9.18
CA GLU A 102 2.78 -10.19 8.69
C GLU A 102 2.50 -8.74 9.09
N TRP A 103 2.02 -7.94 8.14
CA TRP A 103 1.58 -6.57 8.43
C TRP A 103 0.38 -6.16 7.58
N LEU A 104 -0.30 -5.11 8.05
CA LEU A 104 -1.32 -4.44 7.28
C LEU A 104 -0.74 -3.19 6.61
N GLU A 105 -1.14 -2.95 5.38
CA GLU A 105 -0.86 -1.71 4.68
C GLU A 105 -2.12 -1.15 4.03
N TYR A 106 -2.36 0.14 4.20
CA TYR A 106 -3.49 0.81 3.55
C TYR A 106 -3.04 1.56 2.30
N SER A 107 -3.71 1.28 1.19
CA SER A 107 -3.58 2.08 -0.02
C SER A 107 -4.54 3.26 0.06
N VAL A 108 -3.99 4.46 -0.08
CA VAL A 108 -4.72 5.72 0.09
C VAL A 108 -4.55 6.56 -1.17
N VAL A 109 -5.61 7.24 -1.61
CA VAL A 109 -5.54 8.23 -2.69
C VAL A 109 -5.78 9.60 -2.11
N ALA A 110 -4.87 10.54 -2.40
CA ALA A 110 -5.01 11.96 -2.07
C ALA A 110 -5.16 12.75 -3.36
N ARG A 111 -6.34 13.33 -3.61
CA ARG A 111 -6.63 14.06 -4.86
C ARG A 111 -6.41 15.56 -4.69
N GLY A 112 -5.96 16.22 -5.75
CA GLY A 112 -5.78 17.68 -5.75
C GLY A 112 -4.83 18.16 -4.68
N VAL A 113 -3.70 17.46 -4.51
CA VAL A 113 -2.71 17.82 -3.50
C VAL A 113 -2.14 19.20 -3.76
N ARG A 114 -1.81 19.90 -2.67
CA ARG A 114 -1.17 21.22 -2.65
C ARG A 114 0.15 21.13 -1.91
N GLY A 115 1.09 21.99 -2.28
CA GLY A 115 2.45 21.98 -1.74
C GLY A 115 3.48 21.64 -2.81
N THR A 116 4.74 21.57 -2.39
CA THR A 116 5.86 21.29 -3.28
C THR A 116 6.65 20.12 -2.70
N PRO A 117 6.65 18.95 -3.35
CA PRO A 117 7.49 17.82 -2.96
C PRO A 117 8.95 18.25 -2.89
N LYS A 118 9.68 17.80 -1.86
CA LYS A 118 11.10 18.12 -1.67
C LYS A 118 11.94 16.86 -1.75
N SER A 119 13.02 16.93 -2.51
CA SER A 119 14.06 15.91 -2.50
C SER A 119 14.80 15.93 -1.16
N THR A 120 15.15 14.75 -0.66
CA THR A 120 15.98 14.54 0.52
C THR A 120 17.16 13.64 0.16
N SER A 121 18.05 13.37 1.13
CA SER A 121 19.10 12.37 0.95
C SER A 121 18.54 10.97 0.67
N ALA A 122 17.35 10.65 1.18
CA ALA A 122 16.72 9.34 1.06
C ALA A 122 15.67 9.25 -0.07
N LEU A 123 15.04 10.36 -0.48
CA LEU A 123 13.90 10.33 -1.40
C LEU A 123 14.04 11.36 -2.53
N GLU A 124 13.68 10.98 -3.76
CA GLU A 124 13.55 11.88 -4.92
C GLU A 124 12.12 11.88 -5.46
N PRO A 125 11.32 12.94 -5.26
CA PRO A 125 9.98 13.02 -5.81
C PRO A 125 9.99 13.35 -7.30
N SER A 126 9.04 12.77 -8.04
CA SER A 126 8.81 13.05 -9.45
C SER A 126 7.33 12.95 -9.80
N TRP A 127 6.84 13.94 -10.54
CA TRP A 127 5.49 13.89 -11.11
C TRP A 127 5.52 13.08 -12.41
N VAL A 128 4.78 11.97 -12.44
CA VAL A 128 4.63 11.11 -13.63
C VAL A 128 3.17 11.15 -14.10
N ASP A 129 2.96 10.98 -15.40
CA ASP A 129 1.61 10.80 -15.92
C ASP A 129 1.06 9.45 -15.43
N VAL A 130 -0.22 9.40 -15.04
CA VAL A 130 -0.86 8.17 -14.53
C VAL A 130 -0.85 7.01 -15.55
N GLU A 131 -0.69 7.33 -16.83
CA GLU A 131 -0.56 6.35 -17.93
C GLU A 131 0.89 5.87 -18.16
N ALA A 132 1.86 6.51 -17.52
CA ALA A 132 3.30 6.27 -17.71
C ALA A 132 4.01 5.89 -16.39
N ILE A 133 3.28 5.24 -15.47
CA ILE A 133 3.82 4.76 -14.19
C ILE A 133 4.89 3.69 -14.46
N PRO A 134 6.11 3.81 -13.89
CA PRO A 134 7.22 2.91 -14.16
C PRO A 134 7.13 1.62 -13.34
N TYR A 135 6.11 0.79 -13.59
CA TYR A 135 5.85 -0.43 -12.83
C TYR A 135 7.02 -1.42 -12.80
N ASP A 136 7.88 -1.42 -13.81
CA ASP A 136 9.11 -2.22 -13.87
C ASP A 136 10.13 -1.85 -12.76
N LYS A 137 10.01 -0.64 -12.20
CA LYS A 137 10.86 -0.10 -11.13
C LYS A 137 10.11 0.01 -9.79
N MET A 138 8.97 -0.64 -9.67
CA MET A 138 8.12 -0.63 -8.46
C MET A 138 8.07 -2.01 -7.80
N TRP A 139 7.33 -2.15 -6.71
CA TRP A 139 7.08 -3.48 -6.13
C TRP A 139 6.13 -4.28 -7.03
N ALA A 140 6.24 -5.60 -7.00
CA ALA A 140 5.49 -6.47 -7.90
C ALA A 140 3.98 -6.38 -7.68
N ASP A 141 3.54 -6.16 -6.44
CA ASP A 141 2.14 -5.96 -6.07
C ASP A 141 1.58 -4.63 -6.61
N ASP A 142 2.41 -3.57 -6.71
CA ASP A 142 1.98 -2.24 -7.17
C ASP A 142 1.30 -2.29 -8.54
N PHE A 143 1.76 -3.17 -9.44
CA PHE A 143 1.15 -3.38 -10.76
C PHE A 143 -0.31 -3.84 -10.68
N HIS A 144 -0.66 -4.59 -9.63
CA HIS A 144 -2.00 -5.14 -9.46
C HIS A 144 -2.96 -4.15 -8.82
N TRP A 145 -2.50 -3.36 -7.84
CA TRP A 145 -3.40 -2.54 -7.04
C TRP A 145 -3.41 -1.04 -7.38
N PHE A 146 -2.34 -0.48 -7.98
CA PHE A 146 -2.34 0.92 -8.40
C PHE A 146 -3.45 1.23 -9.42
N PRO A 147 -3.64 0.44 -10.51
CA PRO A 147 -4.66 0.76 -11.49
C PRO A 147 -6.09 0.86 -10.93
N PRO A 148 -6.61 -0.13 -10.15
CA PRO A 148 -7.93 0.01 -9.53
C PRO A 148 -7.97 1.13 -8.48
N ALA A 149 -6.89 1.34 -7.70
CA ALA A 149 -6.82 2.43 -6.72
C ALA A 149 -6.99 3.81 -7.38
N LEU A 150 -6.29 4.08 -8.48
CA LEU A 150 -6.37 5.34 -9.22
C LEU A 150 -7.77 5.58 -9.81
N GLN A 151 -8.44 4.51 -10.22
CA GLN A 151 -9.84 4.51 -10.66
C GLN A 151 -10.84 4.68 -9.50
N GLY A 152 -10.39 4.65 -8.24
CA GLY A 152 -11.23 4.73 -7.06
C GLY A 152 -12.00 3.45 -6.75
N THR A 153 -11.55 2.30 -7.28
CA THR A 153 -12.15 1.00 -7.01
C THR A 153 -11.61 0.46 -5.68
N PRO A 154 -12.45 0.29 -4.64
CA PRO A 154 -11.99 -0.19 -3.34
C PRO A 154 -11.65 -1.67 -3.39
N PHE A 155 -10.63 -2.10 -2.64
CA PHE A 155 -10.20 -3.49 -2.64
C PHE A 155 -9.69 -3.98 -1.29
N VAL A 156 -9.67 -5.29 -1.14
CA VAL A 156 -8.91 -6.00 -0.11
C VAL A 156 -7.99 -6.99 -0.80
N ALA A 157 -6.75 -7.10 -0.32
CA ALA A 157 -5.77 -7.97 -0.96
C ALA A 157 -4.88 -8.67 0.06
N VAL A 158 -4.34 -9.81 -0.37
CA VAL A 158 -3.26 -10.52 0.32
C VAL A 158 -2.10 -10.71 -0.64
N TRP A 159 -0.89 -10.41 -0.17
CA TRP A 159 0.35 -10.53 -0.93
C TRP A 159 1.34 -11.40 -0.16
N GLN A 160 1.72 -12.53 -0.73
CA GLN A 160 2.75 -13.41 -0.19
C GLN A 160 4.01 -13.29 -1.04
N PHE A 161 5.06 -12.72 -0.46
CA PHE A 161 6.36 -12.59 -1.11
C PHE A 161 7.23 -13.80 -0.84
N VAL A 162 8.10 -14.15 -1.79
CA VAL A 162 9.07 -15.24 -1.64
C VAL A 162 10.12 -14.87 -0.59
N ASN A 163 10.57 -13.61 -0.58
CA ASN A 163 11.49 -13.02 0.40
C ASN A 163 11.49 -11.48 0.25
N SER A 164 12.29 -10.78 1.06
CA SER A 164 12.43 -9.32 1.04
C SER A 164 13.21 -8.74 -0.15
N GLN A 165 13.96 -9.54 -0.89
CA GLN A 165 15.00 -9.03 -1.82
C GLN A 165 14.61 -9.16 -3.29
N ASP A 166 13.95 -10.25 -3.68
CA ASP A 166 13.77 -10.62 -5.09
C ASP A 166 12.58 -9.93 -5.75
N ASN A 167 11.78 -9.17 -4.99
CA ASN A 167 10.54 -8.53 -5.47
C ASN A 167 9.65 -9.52 -6.24
N LYS A 168 9.50 -10.73 -5.68
CA LYS A 168 8.76 -11.83 -6.29
C LYS A 168 7.67 -12.31 -5.35
N MET A 169 6.45 -12.35 -5.86
CA MET A 169 5.31 -12.92 -5.14
C MET A 169 5.20 -14.42 -5.43
N GLU A 170 4.93 -15.20 -4.39
CA GLU A 170 4.60 -16.63 -4.48
C GLU A 170 3.10 -16.82 -4.70
N GLN A 171 2.28 -16.07 -3.96
CA GLN A 171 0.83 -16.12 -4.03
C GLN A 171 0.26 -14.72 -3.78
N TYR A 172 -0.87 -14.41 -4.43
CA TYR A 172 -1.65 -13.23 -4.10
C TYR A 172 -3.13 -13.44 -4.40
N ASP A 173 -3.98 -12.65 -3.74
CA ASP A 173 -5.41 -12.51 -4.04
C ASP A 173 -5.79 -11.03 -3.91
N ILE A 174 -6.61 -10.53 -4.84
CA ILE A 174 -7.17 -9.18 -4.77
C ILE A 174 -8.65 -9.24 -5.10
N ARG A 175 -9.48 -8.70 -4.21
CA ARG A 175 -10.93 -8.65 -4.37
C ARG A 175 -11.39 -7.20 -4.31
N HIS A 176 -12.09 -6.76 -5.35
CA HIS A 176 -12.81 -5.49 -5.33
C HIS A 176 -14.01 -5.59 -4.40
N VAL A 177 -14.21 -4.57 -3.57
CA VAL A 177 -15.25 -4.53 -2.55
C VAL A 177 -16.01 -3.21 -2.59
N ALA A 178 -17.18 -3.18 -1.96
CA ALA A 178 -17.88 -1.92 -1.72
C ALA A 178 -17.09 -1.06 -0.71
N GLN A 179 -17.16 0.27 -0.84
CA GLN A 179 -16.46 1.20 0.04
C GLN A 179 -16.88 0.99 1.51
N GLU A 180 -18.15 0.66 1.76
CA GLU A 180 -18.69 0.39 3.09
C GLU A 180 -18.12 -0.90 3.69
N GLU A 181 -17.77 -1.89 2.86
CA GLU A 181 -17.06 -3.08 3.34
C GLU A 181 -15.64 -2.72 3.77
N LEU A 182 -14.91 -1.96 2.95
CA LEU A 182 -13.56 -1.51 3.26
C LEU A 182 -13.54 -0.69 4.55
N GLN A 183 -14.44 0.31 4.68
CA GLN A 183 -14.55 1.15 5.87
C GLN A 183 -14.83 0.33 7.15
N ARG A 184 -15.73 -0.66 7.09
CA ARG A 184 -15.98 -1.56 8.24
C ARG A 184 -14.75 -2.37 8.62
N ARG A 185 -13.98 -2.85 7.64
CA ARG A 185 -12.73 -3.58 7.88
C ARG A 185 -11.66 -2.68 8.49
N THR A 186 -11.48 -1.48 7.94
CA THR A 186 -10.55 -0.46 8.46
C THR A 186 -10.90 -0.11 9.91
N ALA A 187 -12.15 0.24 10.20
CA ALA A 187 -12.57 0.59 11.55
C ALA A 187 -12.37 -0.57 12.54
N ALA A 188 -12.63 -1.81 12.13
CA ALA A 188 -12.39 -2.98 12.96
C ALA A 188 -10.89 -3.23 13.23
N ALA A 189 -10.02 -2.97 12.25
CA ALA A 189 -8.58 -3.07 12.42
C ALA A 189 -8.03 -1.94 13.31
N GLU A 190 -8.53 -0.72 13.16
CA GLU A 190 -8.19 0.42 14.03
C GLU A 190 -8.45 0.11 15.51
N GLN A 191 -9.52 -0.59 15.86
CA GLN A 191 -9.77 -1.01 17.26
C GLN A 191 -8.68 -1.92 17.85
N LEU A 192 -7.80 -2.51 17.03
CA LEU A 192 -6.71 -3.36 17.49
C LEU A 192 -5.43 -2.57 17.80
N PHE A 193 -5.27 -1.34 17.29
CA PHE A 193 -4.04 -0.55 17.45
C PHE A 193 -4.26 0.92 17.89
N LEU A 194 -5.51 1.39 17.98
CA LEU A 194 -5.91 2.57 18.73
C LEU A 194 -5.80 2.32 20.25
#